data_AF-A0A2D5V9M0-F1
#
_entry.id   AF-A0A2D5V9M0-F1
#
_cell.length_a   1.000
_cell.length_b   1.000
_cell.length_c   1.000
_cell.angle_alpha   90.00
_cell.angle_beta   90.00
_cell.angle_gamma   90.00
#
_symmetry.space_group_name_H-M   'P 1'
#
loop_
_entity.id
_entity.type
_entity.pdbx_description
1 polymer ?
#
loop_
_entity_poly.entity_id
_entity_poly.type
_entity_poly.pdbx_seq_one_letter_code
_entity_poly.pdbx_strand_id
1 'polypeptide(L)'
;MRFPLNSCRKARRCRRRNRGRRCRTKASGEMLNHLRALIHERIVQPITASNAPVAQLSWGVAVGTFVGLTPTMGVQMYLAAVIWGVSRYVLQFPFNLAVAVAMVWITNPITVVPLYYVFLVTGSLLLQHGEALSYTHFAESFEHVAAMENAWESIIEGTRFLFVDLGWPMVMGGLAYAIPGAILGYFLTSRLVTRHRRQKAAATNMSYERWQAINEVMY
;
A
#
# COMPACT_ATOMS: atom_id res chain seq x y z
N MET A 1 -29.28 -0.75 -59.05
CA MET A 1 -30.60 -0.30 -58.53
C MET A 1 -31.41 -1.51 -58.11
N ARG A 2 -32.00 -1.45 -56.90
CA ARG A 2 -33.07 -2.28 -56.31
C ARG A 2 -32.91 -3.80 -56.29
N PHE A 3 -32.93 -4.40 -55.10
CA PHE A 3 -33.84 -5.50 -54.76
C PHE A 3 -34.29 -5.38 -53.28
N PRO A 4 -35.50 -5.88 -52.93
CA PRO A 4 -36.40 -5.26 -51.97
C PRO A 4 -36.48 -5.94 -50.59
N LEU A 5 -37.14 -5.21 -49.70
CA LEU A 5 -37.75 -5.65 -48.44
C LEU A 5 -38.61 -6.92 -48.64
N ASN A 6 -38.28 -7.98 -47.91
CA ASN A 6 -39.09 -9.15 -47.56
C ASN A 6 -38.35 -9.85 -46.41
N SER A 7 -38.91 -10.37 -45.34
CA SER A 7 -40.29 -10.60 -44.98
C SER A 7 -40.34 -10.82 -43.47
N CYS A 8 -41.38 -10.26 -42.85
CA CYS A 8 -41.79 -10.59 -41.51
C CYS A 8 -42.37 -12.01 -41.51
N ARG A 9 -41.76 -12.97 -40.78
CA ARG A 9 -42.45 -14.14 -40.16
C ARG A 9 -41.47 -15.07 -39.44
N LYS A 10 -41.52 -15.05 -38.10
CA LYS A 10 -41.58 -16.27 -37.26
C LYS A 10 -42.09 -15.87 -35.88
N ALA A 11 -43.42 -15.85 -35.77
CA ALA A 11 -44.15 -15.53 -34.57
C ALA A 11 -43.92 -16.59 -33.49
N ARG A 12 -43.30 -16.17 -32.39
CA ARG A 12 -43.28 -16.90 -31.12
C ARG A 12 -44.70 -16.91 -30.56
N ARG A 13 -45.15 -18.07 -30.07
CA ARG A 13 -46.37 -18.20 -29.22
C ARG A 13 -46.31 -17.15 -28.10
N CYS A 14 -47.14 -16.13 -28.20
CA CYS A 14 -47.23 -15.05 -27.24
C CYS A 14 -48.31 -15.43 -26.21
N ARG A 15 -47.90 -16.04 -25.09
CA ARG A 15 -48.76 -16.18 -23.90
C ARG A 15 -48.78 -14.82 -23.19
N ARG A 16 -49.91 -14.10 -23.24
CA ARG A 16 -50.13 -12.84 -22.51
C ARG A 16 -50.01 -13.11 -21.01
N ARG A 17 -48.98 -12.54 -20.37
CA ARG A 17 -48.93 -12.37 -18.91
C ARG A 17 -48.56 -10.91 -18.63
N ASN A 18 -49.51 -10.17 -18.09
CA ASN A 18 -49.33 -8.80 -17.60
C ASN A 18 -48.30 -8.79 -16.48
N ARG A 19 -47.15 -8.15 -16.71
CA ARG A 19 -46.27 -7.49 -15.73
C ARG A 19 -45.16 -6.80 -16.54
N GLY A 20 -44.92 -5.52 -16.23
CA GLY A 20 -43.99 -4.66 -16.95
C GLY A 20 -42.64 -5.33 -17.19
N ARG A 21 -42.20 -5.37 -18.45
CA ARG A 21 -40.88 -5.90 -18.81
C ARG A 21 -39.83 -4.84 -18.51
N ARG A 22 -39.21 -4.91 -17.33
CA ARG A 22 -37.92 -4.26 -17.09
C ARG A 22 -36.88 -5.01 -17.95
N CYS A 23 -36.49 -4.45 -19.09
CA CYS A 23 -35.36 -4.96 -19.86
C CYS A 23 -34.09 -4.73 -19.05
N ARG A 24 -33.72 -5.70 -18.22
CA ARG A 24 -32.37 -5.76 -17.64
C ARG A 24 -31.43 -6.13 -18.79
N THR A 25 -30.69 -5.15 -19.28
CA THR A 25 -29.75 -5.29 -20.41
C THR A 25 -28.74 -6.39 -20.10
N LYS A 26 -28.87 -7.54 -20.78
CA LYS A 26 -27.91 -8.66 -20.74
C LYS A 26 -26.46 -8.19 -20.98
N ALA A 27 -26.29 -7.17 -21.83
CA ALA A 27 -25.01 -6.55 -22.16
C ALA A 27 -24.28 -5.95 -20.95
N SER A 28 -25.01 -5.46 -19.94
CA SER A 28 -24.39 -4.89 -18.73
C SER A 28 -23.77 -5.97 -17.85
N GLY A 29 -24.36 -7.17 -17.80
CA GLY A 29 -23.81 -8.30 -17.06
C GLY A 29 -22.59 -8.93 -17.73
N GLU A 30 -22.58 -9.01 -19.06
CA GLU A 30 -21.42 -9.53 -19.81
C GLU A 30 -20.22 -8.60 -19.70
N MET A 31 -20.41 -7.27 -19.80
CA MET A 31 -19.33 -6.31 -19.61
C MET A 31 -18.80 -6.31 -18.16
N LEU A 32 -19.67 -6.47 -17.15
CA LEU A 32 -19.23 -6.59 -15.75
C LEU A 32 -18.40 -7.86 -15.52
N ASN A 33 -18.79 -8.98 -16.12
CA ASN A 33 -18.08 -10.24 -16.00
C ASN A 33 -16.73 -10.20 -16.74
N HIS A 34 -16.68 -9.53 -17.88
CA HIS A 34 -15.44 -9.32 -18.62
C HIS A 34 -14.48 -8.39 -17.85
N LEU A 35 -14.99 -7.30 -17.27
CA LEU A 35 -14.20 -6.43 -16.39
C LEU A 35 -13.70 -7.18 -15.14
N ARG A 36 -14.55 -8.00 -14.52
CA ARG A 36 -14.12 -8.86 -13.40
C ARG A 36 -13.05 -9.85 -13.81
N ALA A 37 -13.18 -10.50 -14.97
CA ALA A 37 -12.18 -11.42 -15.49
C ALA A 37 -10.85 -10.72 -15.76
N LEU A 38 -10.87 -9.54 -16.41
CA LEU A 38 -9.67 -8.75 -16.68
C LEU A 38 -9.01 -8.24 -15.40
N ILE A 39 -9.78 -7.74 -14.43
CA ILE A 39 -9.26 -7.35 -13.11
C ILE A 39 -8.66 -8.58 -12.41
N HIS A 40 -9.32 -9.73 -12.49
CA HIS A 40 -8.84 -10.93 -11.83
C HIS A 40 -7.55 -11.46 -12.48
N GLU A 41 -7.44 -11.46 -13.82
CA GLU A 41 -6.27 -11.97 -14.54
C GLU A 41 -5.10 -10.98 -14.55
N ARG A 42 -5.34 -9.69 -14.79
CA ARG A 42 -4.26 -8.69 -14.87
C ARG A 42 -3.85 -8.05 -13.56
N ILE A 43 -4.74 -8.02 -12.56
CA ILE A 43 -4.47 -7.33 -11.29
C ILE A 43 -4.39 -8.35 -10.16
N VAL A 44 -5.41 -9.18 -9.98
CA VAL A 44 -5.46 -10.09 -8.83
C VAL A 44 -4.44 -11.21 -8.97
N GLN A 45 -4.39 -11.94 -10.08
CA GLN A 45 -3.44 -13.05 -10.26
C GLN A 45 -1.97 -12.66 -10.06
N PRO A 46 -1.41 -11.60 -10.68
CA PRO A 46 0.01 -11.25 -10.45
C PRO A 46 0.30 -10.78 -9.01
N ILE A 47 -0.64 -10.11 -8.35
CA ILE A 47 -0.49 -9.74 -6.94
C ILE A 47 -0.56 -10.98 -6.03
N THR A 48 -1.46 -11.91 -6.34
CA THR A 48 -1.67 -13.16 -5.57
C THR A 48 -0.61 -14.21 -5.88
N ALA A 49 0.05 -14.12 -7.04
CA ALA A 49 1.16 -14.96 -7.47
C ALA A 49 2.52 -14.46 -6.96
N SER A 50 2.56 -13.41 -6.14
CA SER A 50 3.76 -13.02 -5.40
C SER A 50 4.09 -14.08 -4.35
N ASN A 51 4.63 -15.19 -4.81
CA ASN A 51 5.16 -16.26 -4.00
C ASN A 51 6.58 -15.92 -3.51
N ALA A 52 6.84 -14.65 -3.22
CA ALA A 52 8.10 -14.24 -2.61
C ALA A 52 8.26 -14.97 -1.26
N PRO A 53 9.48 -15.34 -0.87
CA PRO A 53 9.73 -15.96 0.43
C PRO A 53 9.17 -15.10 1.57
N VAL A 54 8.58 -15.75 2.58
CA VAL A 54 7.93 -15.05 3.71
C VAL A 54 8.88 -14.06 4.38
N ALA A 55 10.16 -14.42 4.47
CA ALA A 55 11.20 -13.54 5.01
C ALA A 55 11.33 -12.25 4.20
N GLN A 56 11.45 -12.34 2.87
CA GLN A 56 11.59 -11.16 2.00
C GLN A 56 10.38 -10.22 2.08
N LEU A 57 9.17 -10.78 2.19
CA LEU A 57 7.95 -10.01 2.40
C LEU A 57 7.95 -9.31 3.76
N SER A 58 8.30 -10.04 4.81
CA SER A 58 8.32 -9.52 6.18
C SER A 58 9.36 -8.41 6.35
N TRP A 59 10.52 -8.54 5.72
CA TRP A 59 11.54 -7.49 5.68
C TRP A 59 11.13 -6.29 4.85
N GLY A 60 10.45 -6.50 3.72
CA GLY A 60 9.85 -5.42 2.96
C GLY A 60 8.86 -4.61 3.80
N VAL A 61 8.00 -5.31 4.55
CA VAL A 61 7.06 -4.64 5.48
C VAL A 61 7.81 -3.88 6.58
N ALA A 62 8.81 -4.50 7.21
CA ALA A 62 9.56 -3.89 8.30
C ALA A 62 10.29 -2.61 7.86
N VAL A 63 11.05 -2.68 6.76
CA VAL A 63 11.81 -1.55 6.23
C VAL A 63 10.87 -0.44 5.75
N GLY A 64 9.82 -0.79 4.99
CA GLY A 64 8.87 0.20 4.52
C GLY A 64 8.08 0.86 5.66
N THR A 65 7.74 0.12 6.71
CA THR A 65 7.10 0.68 7.91
C THR A 65 8.05 1.60 8.67
N PHE A 66 9.31 1.19 8.82
CA PHE A 66 10.33 2.01 9.46
C PHE A 66 10.47 3.37 8.75
N VAL A 67 10.66 3.35 7.43
CA VAL A 67 10.79 4.56 6.60
C VAL A 67 9.48 5.36 6.53
N GLY A 68 8.33 4.68 6.48
CA GLY A 68 7.03 5.36 6.47
C GLY A 68 6.71 6.09 7.77
N LEU A 69 7.23 5.61 8.90
CA LEU A 69 7.07 6.22 10.22
C LEU A 69 8.23 7.16 10.60
N THR A 70 9.09 7.52 9.65
CA THR A 70 10.04 8.62 9.83
C THR A 70 9.52 9.92 9.21
N PRO A 71 9.98 11.09 9.70
CA PRO A 71 9.61 12.40 9.18
C PRO A 71 10.25 12.70 7.80
N THR A 72 10.11 11.78 6.85
CA THR A 72 10.80 11.77 5.55
C THR A 72 9.82 11.87 4.37
N MET A 73 8.65 12.46 4.58
CA MET A 73 7.66 12.67 3.54
C MET A 73 8.26 13.45 2.36
N GLY A 74 7.87 13.06 1.13
CA GLY A 74 8.44 13.59 -0.12
C GLY A 74 9.65 12.79 -0.64
N VAL A 75 10.51 12.25 0.23
CA VAL A 75 11.72 11.51 -0.17
C VAL A 75 11.71 10.02 0.20
N GLN A 76 10.75 9.59 1.02
CA GLN A 76 10.64 8.23 1.56
C GLN A 76 10.66 7.09 0.52
N MET A 77 10.09 7.28 -0.68
CA MET A 77 10.10 6.25 -1.73
C MET A 77 11.51 6.03 -2.28
N TYR A 78 12.26 7.11 -2.49
CA TYR A 78 13.66 7.04 -2.90
C TYR A 78 14.50 6.41 -1.80
N LEU A 79 14.25 6.77 -0.54
CA LEU A 79 14.94 6.17 0.60
C LEU A 79 14.70 4.65 0.68
N ALA A 80 13.46 4.19 0.52
CA ALA A 80 13.14 2.77 0.48
C ALA A 80 13.84 2.04 -0.70
N ALA A 81 13.91 2.67 -1.87
CA ALA A 81 14.62 2.12 -3.03
C ALA A 81 16.14 2.05 -2.83
N VAL A 82 16.73 3.08 -2.21
CA VAL A 82 18.16 3.10 -1.86
C VAL A 82 18.48 2.02 -0.83
N ILE A 83 17.69 1.92 0.25
CA ILE A 83 17.87 0.87 1.27
C ILE A 83 17.76 -0.51 0.61
N TRP A 84 16.77 -0.70 -0.27
CA TRP A 84 16.64 -1.94 -1.03
C TRP A 84 17.85 -2.26 -1.90
N GLY A 85 18.37 -1.27 -2.63
CA GLY A 85 19.56 -1.43 -3.46
C GLY A 85 20.79 -1.83 -2.63
N VAL A 86 21.03 -1.13 -1.52
CA VAL A 86 22.12 -1.46 -0.59
C VAL A 86 21.93 -2.86 0.00
N SER A 87 20.74 -3.18 0.49
CA SER A 87 20.47 -4.49 1.08
C SER A 87 20.65 -5.61 0.04
N ARG A 88 20.17 -5.44 -1.19
CA ARG A 88 20.30 -6.46 -2.25
C ARG A 88 21.74 -6.62 -2.74
N TYR A 89 22.43 -5.53 -3.05
CA TYR A 89 23.72 -5.60 -3.75
C TYR A 89 24.93 -5.59 -2.81
N VAL A 90 24.84 -4.94 -1.66
CA VAL A 90 25.96 -4.83 -0.70
C VAL A 90 25.82 -5.90 0.38
N LEU A 91 24.65 -5.99 1.01
CA LEU A 91 24.43 -6.91 2.14
C LEU A 91 23.99 -8.31 1.70
N GLN A 92 23.76 -8.53 0.40
CA GLN A 92 23.26 -9.80 -0.16
C GLN A 92 21.97 -10.28 0.55
N PHE A 93 21.16 -9.31 0.97
CA PHE A 93 19.96 -9.48 1.77
C PHE A 93 18.74 -8.88 1.04
N PRO A 94 18.20 -9.59 0.02
CA PRO A 94 17.10 -9.06 -0.76
C PRO A 94 15.80 -9.06 0.06
N PHE A 95 15.02 -7.99 -0.06
CA PHE A 95 13.64 -7.94 0.40
C PHE A 95 12.72 -7.44 -0.72
N ASN A 96 11.41 -7.55 -0.52
CA ASN A 96 10.45 -7.14 -1.54
C ASN A 96 10.29 -5.61 -1.59
N LEU A 97 10.84 -4.97 -2.62
CA LEU A 97 10.78 -3.52 -2.82
C LEU A 97 9.34 -3.01 -2.96
N ALA A 98 8.49 -3.71 -3.72
CA ALA A 98 7.11 -3.28 -3.95
C ALA A 98 6.33 -3.21 -2.63
N VAL A 99 6.56 -4.19 -1.75
CA VAL A 99 5.97 -4.20 -0.40
C VAL A 99 6.54 -3.07 0.46
N ALA A 100 7.85 -2.83 0.42
CA ALA A 100 8.46 -1.72 1.15
C ALA A 100 7.89 -0.36 0.72
N VAL A 101 7.77 -0.14 -0.60
CA VAL A 101 7.17 1.08 -1.16
C VAL A 101 5.68 1.18 -0.80
N ALA A 102 4.94 0.07 -0.77
CA ALA A 102 3.55 0.10 -0.32
C ALA A 102 3.45 0.53 1.15
N MET A 103 4.36 0.07 2.01
CA MET A 103 4.34 0.39 3.43
C MET A 103 4.78 1.83 3.75
N VAL A 104 5.57 2.50 2.91
CA VAL A 104 5.89 3.92 3.18
C VAL A 104 4.66 4.83 3.08
N TRP A 105 3.57 4.37 2.47
CA TRP A 105 2.29 5.09 2.39
C TRP A 105 1.43 5.03 3.67
N ILE A 106 1.96 4.43 4.76
CA ILE A 106 1.34 4.55 6.10
C ILE A 106 1.13 6.04 6.44
N THR A 107 2.19 6.83 6.27
CA THR A 107 2.08 8.27 6.25
C THR A 107 1.64 8.64 4.84
N ASN A 108 0.62 9.48 4.70
CA ASN A 108 0.10 9.96 3.42
C ASN A 108 -0.43 11.41 3.61
N PRO A 109 -0.81 12.14 2.55
CA PRO A 109 -1.23 13.55 2.69
C PRO A 109 -2.37 13.78 3.68
N ILE A 110 -3.20 12.76 3.93
CA ILE A 110 -4.31 12.84 4.89
C ILE A 110 -3.81 12.61 6.33
N THR A 111 -2.84 11.72 6.53
CA THR A 111 -2.38 11.31 7.86
C THR A 111 -1.09 12.01 8.32
N VAL A 112 -0.37 12.70 7.43
CA VAL A 112 0.96 13.26 7.71
C VAL A 112 0.95 14.26 8.86
N VAL A 113 0.01 15.21 8.87
CA VAL A 113 -0.09 16.25 9.90
C VAL A 113 -0.33 15.65 11.30
N PRO A 114 -1.40 14.86 11.54
CA PRO A 114 -1.63 14.30 12.87
C PRO A 114 -0.51 13.35 13.30
N LEU A 115 0.08 12.60 12.37
CA LEU A 115 1.13 11.62 12.67
C LEU A 115 2.45 12.31 13.06
N TYR A 116 2.86 13.35 12.33
CA TYR A 116 4.06 14.12 12.66
C TYR A 116 3.89 14.96 13.92
N TYR A 117 2.69 15.45 14.21
CA TYR A 117 2.42 16.09 15.49
C TYR A 117 2.60 15.12 16.68
N VAL A 118 2.11 13.88 16.56
CA VAL A 118 2.34 12.84 17.57
C VAL A 118 3.84 12.56 17.75
N PHE A 119 4.61 12.54 16.67
CA PHE A 119 6.07 12.42 16.77
C PHE A 119 6.67 13.59 17.52
N LEU A 120 6.28 14.83 17.19
CA LEU A 120 6.78 16.02 17.88
C LEU A 120 6.50 15.98 19.39
N VAL A 121 5.26 15.68 19.79
CA VAL A 121 4.87 15.61 21.21
C VAL A 121 5.61 14.48 21.93
N THR A 122 5.62 13.27 21.36
CA THR A 122 6.31 12.13 21.96
C THR A 122 7.81 12.39 22.07
N GLY A 123 8.43 12.98 21.05
CA GLY A 123 9.85 13.31 21.07
C GLY A 123 10.21 14.43 22.06
N SER A 124 9.36 15.45 22.17
CA SER A 124 9.53 16.52 23.17
C SER A 124 9.45 15.96 24.59
N LEU A 125 8.51 15.04 24.83
CA LEU A 125 8.39 14.31 26.10
C LEU A 125 9.63 13.46 26.40
N LEU A 126 10.13 12.71 25.41
CA LEU A 126 11.31 11.85 25.58
C LEU A 126 12.60 12.64 25.85
N LEU A 127 12.75 13.80 25.22
CA LEU A 127 13.92 14.66 25.37
C LEU A 127 13.81 15.65 26.54
N GLN A 128 12.67 15.64 27.26
CA GLN A 128 12.34 16.64 28.28
C GLN A 128 12.50 18.09 27.75
N HIS A 129 12.26 18.26 26.45
CA HIS A 129 12.47 19.50 25.70
C HIS A 129 11.19 20.32 25.74
N GLY A 130 11.06 21.19 26.75
CA GLY A 130 10.02 22.24 26.84
C GLY A 130 8.58 21.79 26.53
N GLU A 131 7.71 22.76 26.27
CA GLU A 131 6.40 22.48 25.67
C GLU A 131 6.55 22.32 24.16
N ALA A 132 5.99 21.25 23.60
CA ALA A 132 5.90 21.08 22.16
C ALA A 132 5.07 22.22 21.54
N LEU A 133 5.35 22.58 20.28
CA LEU A 133 4.51 23.51 19.54
C LEU A 133 3.04 23.09 19.61
N SER A 134 2.13 24.05 19.76
CA SER A 134 0.69 23.78 19.70
C SER A 134 0.33 23.15 18.34
N TYR A 135 -0.66 22.25 18.36
CA TYR A 135 -1.19 21.61 17.16
C TYR A 135 -1.58 22.62 16.07
N THR A 136 -2.19 23.74 16.45
CA THR A 136 -2.64 24.78 15.51
C THR A 136 -1.46 25.38 14.75
N HIS A 137 -0.42 25.81 15.47
CA HIS A 137 0.79 26.38 14.86
C HIS A 137 1.54 25.36 14.01
N PHE A 138 1.59 24.10 14.44
CA PHE A 138 2.19 23.03 13.65
C PHE A 138 1.43 22.80 12.34
N ALA A 139 0.10 22.70 12.40
CA ALA A 139 -0.75 22.48 11.23
C ALA A 139 -0.67 23.64 10.23
N GLU A 140 -0.71 24.89 10.71
CA GLU A 140 -0.56 26.09 9.87
C GLU A 140 0.82 26.15 9.19
N SER A 141 1.89 25.83 9.93
CA SER A 141 3.25 25.80 9.37
C SER A 141 3.38 24.72 8.28
N PHE A 142 2.78 23.55 8.51
CA PHE A 142 2.77 22.48 7.52
C PHE A 142 1.94 22.84 6.28
N GLU A 143 0.77 23.46 6.47
CA GLU A 143 -0.08 23.92 5.37
C GLU A 143 0.64 24.97 4.51
N HIS A 144 1.39 25.88 5.13
CA HIS A 144 2.19 26.87 4.42
C HIS A 144 3.25 26.20 3.51
N VAL A 145 3.97 25.21 4.03
CA VAL A 145 4.96 24.43 3.26
C VAL A 145 4.29 23.60 2.15
N ALA A 146 3.12 23.03 2.42
CA ALA A 146 2.38 22.21 1.46
C ALA A 146 1.72 23.04 0.34
N ALA A 147 1.41 24.31 0.59
CA ALA A 147 0.81 25.23 -0.39
C ALA A 147 1.80 25.81 -1.41
N MET A 148 3.11 25.53 -1.26
CA MET A 148 4.12 25.99 -2.21
C MET A 148 3.93 25.36 -3.60
N GLU A 149 3.95 26.17 -4.65
CA GLU A 149 3.76 25.70 -6.04
C GLU A 149 4.89 24.79 -6.52
N ASN A 150 6.12 25.07 -6.07
CA ASN A 150 7.30 24.31 -6.44
C ASN A 150 7.49 23.11 -5.49
N ALA A 151 7.27 21.90 -6.00
CA ALA A 151 7.45 20.66 -5.23
C ALA A 151 8.87 20.51 -4.65
N TRP A 152 9.90 20.99 -5.36
CA TRP A 152 11.28 20.95 -4.88
C TRP A 152 11.52 21.88 -3.70
N GLU A 153 10.95 23.09 -3.74
CA GLU A 153 11.05 24.05 -2.64
C GLU A 153 10.25 23.57 -1.42
N SER A 154 9.06 22.99 -1.64
CA SER A 154 8.26 22.37 -0.58
C SER A 154 9.01 21.25 0.15
N ILE A 155 9.74 20.40 -0.59
CA ILE A 155 10.57 19.34 0.01
C ILE A 155 11.72 19.93 0.83
N ILE A 156 12.42 20.95 0.31
CA ILE A 156 13.54 21.58 1.01
C ILE A 156 13.06 22.28 2.28
N GLU A 157 12.03 23.12 2.18
CA GLU A 157 11.53 23.88 3.32
C GLU A 157 10.84 22.98 4.33
N GLY A 158 10.12 21.95 3.89
CA GLY A 158 9.56 20.93 4.77
C GLY A 158 10.64 20.14 5.51
N THR A 159 11.73 19.78 4.83
CA THR A 159 12.88 19.13 5.48
C THR A 159 13.54 20.08 6.48
N ARG A 160 13.73 21.36 6.11
CA ARG A 160 14.29 22.38 7.00
C ARG A 160 13.41 22.56 8.24
N PHE A 161 12.10 22.71 8.07
CA PHE A 161 11.15 22.80 9.17
C PHE A 161 11.20 21.58 10.10
N LEU A 162 11.17 20.37 9.54
CA LEU A 162 11.15 19.13 10.33
C LEU A 162 12.46 18.84 11.07
N PHE A 163 13.61 19.20 10.51
CA PHE A 163 14.93 18.83 11.06
C PHE A 163 15.68 19.99 11.70
N VAL A 164 15.39 21.24 11.36
CA VAL A 164 16.04 22.44 11.92
C VAL A 164 15.13 23.09 12.94
N ASP A 165 13.90 23.43 12.56
CA ASP A 165 13.00 24.16 13.45
C ASP A 165 12.42 23.26 14.54
N LEU A 166 12.01 22.03 14.17
CA LEU A 166 11.53 21.02 15.13
C LEU A 166 12.67 20.16 15.71
N GLY A 167 13.76 20.01 14.97
CA GLY A 167 15.00 19.40 15.45
C GLY A 167 14.88 17.94 15.91
N TRP A 168 15.59 17.66 17.01
CA TRP A 168 15.69 16.32 17.60
C TRP A 168 14.38 15.73 18.12
N PRO A 169 13.42 16.50 18.69
CA PRO A 169 12.10 15.99 19.02
C PRO A 169 11.43 15.21 17.88
N MET A 170 11.43 15.74 16.66
CA MET A 170 10.80 15.08 15.52
C MET A 170 11.45 13.72 15.19
N VAL A 171 12.79 13.65 15.24
CA VAL A 171 13.55 12.43 14.99
C VAL A 171 13.29 11.39 16.08
N MET A 172 13.37 11.79 17.35
CA MET A 172 13.17 10.88 18.48
C MET A 172 11.75 10.34 18.55
N GLY A 173 10.76 11.19 18.29
CA GLY A 173 9.38 10.78 18.19
C GLY A 173 9.14 9.79 17.06
N GLY A 174 9.64 10.10 15.85
CA GLY A 174 9.55 9.18 14.71
C GLY A 174 10.18 7.83 15.02
N LEU A 175 11.40 7.80 15.58
CA LEU A 175 12.08 6.55 15.96
C LEU A 175 11.32 5.74 17.02
N ALA A 176 10.68 6.42 17.99
CA ALA A 176 9.89 5.78 19.02
C ALA A 176 8.70 4.97 18.46
N TYR A 177 8.18 5.33 17.28
CA TYR A 177 7.13 4.58 16.59
C TYR A 177 7.67 3.71 15.45
N ALA A 178 8.67 4.18 14.71
CA ALA A 178 9.25 3.47 13.58
C ALA A 178 9.91 2.14 14.01
N ILE A 179 10.65 2.13 15.13
CA ILE A 179 11.33 0.91 15.61
C ILE A 179 10.30 -0.15 16.04
N PRO A 180 9.37 0.13 16.98
CA PRO A 180 8.36 -0.87 17.33
C PRO A 180 7.46 -1.23 16.15
N GLY A 181 7.09 -0.26 15.32
CA GLY A 181 6.27 -0.47 14.13
C GLY A 181 6.92 -1.44 13.13
N ALA A 182 8.22 -1.27 12.87
CA ALA A 182 8.97 -2.17 12.00
C ALA A 182 9.08 -3.59 12.57
N ILE A 183 9.38 -3.71 13.87
CA ILE A 183 9.47 -5.00 14.57
C ILE A 183 8.11 -5.71 14.54
N LEU A 184 7.03 -5.01 14.91
CA LEU A 184 5.67 -5.55 14.89
C LEU A 184 5.25 -5.92 13.48
N GLY A 185 5.53 -5.08 12.49
CA GLY A 185 5.24 -5.34 11.07
C GLY A 185 5.94 -6.60 10.55
N TYR A 186 7.19 -6.82 10.95
CA TYR A 186 7.93 -8.05 10.64
C TYR A 186 7.24 -9.30 11.21
N PHE A 187 6.99 -9.31 12.52
CA PHE A 187 6.43 -10.47 13.21
C PHE A 187 4.97 -10.74 12.83
N LEU A 188 4.19 -9.69 12.59
CA LEU A 188 2.81 -9.82 12.18
C LEU A 188 2.73 -10.39 10.76
N THR A 189 3.49 -9.83 9.82
CA THR A 189 3.54 -10.32 8.43
C THR A 189 4.00 -11.77 8.37
N SER A 190 5.11 -12.10 9.04
CA SER A 190 5.62 -13.47 9.06
C SER A 190 4.60 -14.46 9.64
N ARG A 191 3.91 -14.11 10.74
CA ARG A 191 2.86 -14.97 11.31
C ARG A 191 1.64 -15.11 10.40
N LEU A 192 1.10 -14.01 9.88
CA LEU A 192 -0.11 -14.02 9.06
C LEU A 192 0.11 -14.75 7.74
N VAL A 193 1.21 -14.45 7.04
CA VAL A 193 1.53 -15.08 5.76
C VAL A 193 1.84 -16.57 5.94
N THR A 194 2.61 -16.95 6.98
CA THR A 194 2.89 -18.36 7.26
C THR A 194 1.62 -19.13 7.60
N ARG A 195 0.73 -18.57 8.43
CA ARG A 195 -0.57 -19.20 8.76
C ARG A 195 -1.42 -19.39 7.51
N HIS A 196 -1.53 -18.37 6.67
CA HIS A 196 -2.29 -18.43 5.42
C HIS A 196 -1.72 -19.48 4.45
N ARG A 197 -0.39 -19.52 4.28
CA ARG A 197 0.28 -20.51 3.41
C ARG A 197 0.14 -21.94 3.94
N ARG A 198 0.20 -22.15 5.26
CA ARG A 198 -0.05 -23.46 5.88
C ARG A 198 -1.48 -23.94 5.67
N GLN A 199 -2.47 -23.05 5.76
CA GLN A 199 -3.87 -23.39 5.47
C GLN A 199 -4.05 -23.79 4.00
N LYS A 200 -3.37 -23.10 3.06
CA LYS A 200 -3.38 -23.49 1.65
C LYS A 200 -2.71 -24.86 1.42
N ALA A 201 -1.57 -25.12 2.04
CA ALA A 201 -0.88 -26.41 1.93
C ALA A 201 -1.77 -27.56 2.43
N ALA A 202 -2.42 -27.38 3.58
CA ALA A 202 -3.37 -28.33 4.14
C ALA A 202 -4.58 -28.57 3.22
N ALA A 203 -5.12 -27.52 2.60
CA ALA A 203 -6.22 -27.65 1.63
C ALA A 203 -5.84 -28.47 0.38
N THR A 204 -4.56 -28.48 0.02
CA THR A 204 -4.02 -29.30 -1.09
C THR A 204 -3.55 -30.69 -0.68
N ASN A 205 -3.73 -31.12 0.59
CA ASN A 205 -3.16 -32.37 1.13
C ASN A 205 -1.63 -32.49 0.92
N MET A 206 -0.91 -31.36 0.98
CA MET A 206 0.54 -31.33 0.81
C MET A 206 1.22 -30.88 2.11
N SER A 207 2.40 -31.43 2.38
CA SER A 207 3.31 -30.87 3.40
C SER A 207 3.62 -29.40 3.08
N TYR A 208 3.75 -28.57 4.12
CA TYR A 208 4.10 -27.16 3.96
C TYR A 208 5.41 -26.96 3.19
N GLU A 209 6.43 -27.78 3.43
CA GLU A 209 7.71 -27.71 2.72
C GLU A 209 7.55 -28.01 1.23
N ARG A 210 6.74 -29.02 0.91
CA ARG A 210 6.46 -29.38 -0.49
C ARG A 210 5.64 -28.31 -1.19
N TRP A 211 4.66 -27.72 -0.49
CA TRP A 211 3.90 -26.58 -0.99
C TRP A 211 4.81 -25.38 -1.21
N GLN A 212 5.73 -25.12 -0.28
CA GLN A 212 6.70 -24.04 -0.37
C GLN A 212 7.64 -24.21 -1.57
N ALA A 213 8.21 -25.40 -1.76
CA ALA A 213 9.10 -25.69 -2.89
C ALA A 213 8.43 -25.55 -4.27
N ILE A 214 7.12 -25.80 -4.36
CA ILE A 214 6.36 -25.70 -5.61
C ILE A 214 5.93 -24.26 -5.89
N ASN A 215 5.58 -23.51 -4.85
CA ASN A 215 4.97 -22.20 -5.01
C ASN A 215 5.98 -21.07 -4.86
N GLU A 216 6.92 -21.13 -3.91
CA GLU A 216 7.89 -20.05 -3.69
C GLU A 216 8.89 -19.94 -4.83
N VAL A 217 8.96 -18.75 -5.44
CA VAL A 217 9.96 -18.44 -6.46
C VAL A 217 11.18 -17.88 -5.73
N MET A 218 12.27 -18.63 -5.75
CA MET A 218 13.58 -18.18 -5.27
C MET A 218 14.19 -17.25 -6.32
N TYR A 219 14.25 -15.95 -6.03
CA TYR A 219 14.92 -14.92 -6.85
C TYR A 219 16.29 -14.55 -6.30
#